data_AF-A0A3B3TBM3-F1
#
_entry.id   AF-A0A3B3TBM3-F1
#
_cell.length_a   1.000
_cell.length_b   1.000
_cell.length_c   1.000
_cell.angle_alpha   90.00
_cell.angle_beta   90.00
_cell.angle_gamma   90.00
#
_symmetry.space_group_name_H-M   'P 1'
#
loop_
_entity.id
_entity.type
_entity.pdbx_description
1 polymer ?
#
loop_
_entity_poly.entity_id
_entity_poly.type
_entity_poly.pdbx_seq_one_letter_code
_entity_poly.pdbx_strand_id
1 'polypeptide(L)'
;MSWRPTYRSSKFRNVYGKVGNREHCFDGIPITKNVHDNHFCAVNAKFLAIVTESAGGGSFLVIPVTQSGRLDPHYPKVCGHQGNVLDIKWNPFIENIVASCSEDSSVRIWEIPEGGLKRNMTEAVLELYGHSRRVGLIEWHPTTSGILFSAECKSTNSLRWMDRHYINPLRDWKSG
;
A
#
# COMPACT_ATOMS: atom_id res chain seq x y z
N MET A 1 32.24 19.81 -42.77
CA MET A 1 31.64 18.89 -41.78
C MET A 1 30.29 19.45 -41.36
N SER A 2 29.18 18.94 -41.89
CA SER A 2 27.84 19.43 -41.54
C SER A 2 27.36 18.73 -40.26
N TRP A 3 27.29 19.46 -39.15
CA TRP A 3 26.65 18.99 -37.93
C TRP A 3 25.13 18.94 -38.17
N ARG A 4 24.58 17.73 -38.30
CA ARG A 4 23.13 17.51 -38.27
C ARG A 4 22.77 17.14 -36.84
N PRO A 5 22.07 18.00 -36.07
CA PRO A 5 21.50 17.55 -34.81
C PRO A 5 20.53 16.41 -35.17
N THR A 6 20.79 15.21 -34.66
CA THR A 6 19.83 14.12 -34.76
C THR A 6 18.58 14.58 -34.02
N TYR A 7 17.55 14.99 -34.75
CA TYR A 7 16.25 15.32 -34.21
C TYR A 7 15.71 14.08 -33.49
N ARG A 8 15.92 13.99 -32.18
CA ARG A 8 15.33 12.95 -31.36
C ARG A 8 13.88 13.35 -31.09
N SER A 9 13.03 13.11 -32.08
CA SER A 9 11.58 13.13 -31.90
C SER A 9 11.21 12.07 -30.86
N SER A 10 10.90 12.48 -29.64
CA SER A 10 10.28 11.57 -28.68
C SER A 10 8.82 11.37 -29.07
N LYS A 11 8.37 10.10 -29.16
CA LYS A 11 6.94 9.79 -29.30
C LYS A 11 6.10 10.34 -28.13
N PHE A 12 6.75 10.68 -27.02
CA PHE A 12 6.13 11.22 -25.82
C PHE A 12 6.23 12.76 -25.71
N ARG A 13 6.68 13.45 -26.77
CA ARG A 13 6.90 14.90 -26.75
C ARG A 13 5.67 15.72 -26.37
N ASN A 14 4.48 15.16 -26.61
CA ASN A 14 3.19 15.81 -26.41
C ASN A 14 2.32 15.09 -25.36
N VAL A 15 2.90 14.30 -24.46
CA VAL A 15 2.15 13.70 -23.34
C VAL A 15 1.82 14.79 -22.32
N TYR A 16 0.54 14.90 -21.94
CA TYR A 16 0.08 15.81 -20.90
C TYR A 16 -0.93 15.10 -20.00
N GLY A 17 -0.98 15.49 -18.72
CA GLY A 17 -1.95 14.97 -17.76
C GLY A 17 -3.30 15.66 -17.90
N LYS A 18 -4.39 14.89 -17.81
CA LYS A 18 -5.76 15.40 -17.71
C LYS A 18 -6.35 14.91 -16.39
N VAL A 19 -6.81 15.85 -15.55
CA VAL A 19 -7.45 15.52 -14.28
C VAL A 19 -8.83 14.89 -14.55
N GLY A 20 -9.19 13.89 -13.74
CA GLY A 20 -10.52 13.27 -13.80
C GLY A 20 -11.63 14.25 -13.41
N ASN A 21 -12.84 14.04 -13.94
CA ASN A 21 -14.02 14.77 -13.50
C ASN A 21 -14.30 14.47 -12.03
N ARG A 22 -14.98 15.39 -11.32
CA ARG A 22 -15.30 15.23 -9.89
C ARG A 22 -16.07 13.93 -9.58
N GLU A 23 -16.87 13.46 -10.53
CA GLU A 23 -17.62 12.19 -10.44
C GLU A 23 -16.71 10.95 -10.36
N HIS A 24 -15.47 11.06 -10.86
CA HIS A 24 -14.43 10.04 -10.83
C HIS A 24 -13.40 10.29 -9.72
N CYS A 25 -13.60 11.30 -8.88
CA CYS A 25 -12.77 11.56 -7.72
C CYS A 25 -13.31 10.83 -6.49
N PHE A 26 -12.43 10.60 -5.51
CA PHE A 26 -12.80 10.06 -4.21
C PHE A 26 -12.74 11.18 -3.18
N ASP A 27 -13.90 11.59 -2.67
CA ASP A 27 -14.05 12.72 -1.75
C ASP A 27 -14.36 12.25 -0.32
N GLY A 28 -14.00 13.05 0.67
CA GLY A 28 -14.32 12.79 2.08
C GLY A 28 -13.41 11.77 2.78
N ILE A 29 -12.24 11.48 2.20
CA ILE A 29 -11.26 10.56 2.80
C ILE A 29 -10.39 11.29 3.83
N PRO A 30 -10.31 10.83 5.09
CA PRO A 30 -9.47 11.43 6.11
C PRO A 30 -8.01 10.97 5.96
N ILE A 31 -7.30 11.51 4.98
CA ILE A 31 -5.89 11.18 4.69
C ILE A 31 -5.02 11.52 5.90
N THR A 32 -4.05 10.64 6.20
CA THR A 32 -3.08 10.85 7.28
C THR A 32 -2.33 12.19 7.12
N LYS A 33 -2.11 12.88 8.25
CA LYS A 33 -1.23 14.07 8.30
C LYS A 33 0.20 13.73 8.75
N ASN A 34 0.51 12.46 8.93
CA ASN A 34 1.81 12.04 9.41
C ASN A 34 2.88 12.38 8.36
N VAL A 35 4.00 12.94 8.80
CA VAL A 35 5.05 13.44 7.90
C VAL A 35 6.08 12.34 7.70
N HIS A 36 5.93 11.61 6.61
CA HIS A 36 6.90 10.61 6.11
C HIS A 36 7.01 10.71 4.59
N ASP A 37 8.16 10.35 4.03
CA ASP A 37 8.44 10.45 2.59
C ASP A 37 7.87 9.28 1.76
N ASN A 38 6.64 8.85 2.08
CA ASN A 38 5.96 7.73 1.40
C ASN A 38 4.72 8.19 0.65
N HIS A 39 4.28 7.38 -0.32
CA HIS A 39 3.17 7.74 -1.19
C HIS A 39 1.79 7.71 -0.52
N PHE A 40 1.65 7.11 0.68
CA PHE A 40 0.42 6.95 1.48
C PHE A 40 -0.81 6.36 0.77
N CYS A 41 -0.68 6.04 -0.51
CA CYS A 41 -1.71 5.45 -1.34
C CYS A 41 -1.08 4.38 -2.23
N ALA A 42 -1.86 3.34 -2.50
CA ALA A 42 -1.49 2.29 -3.42
C ALA A 42 -2.75 1.88 -4.20
N VAL A 43 -2.61 1.73 -5.52
CA VAL A 43 -3.74 1.39 -6.40
C VAL A 43 -3.39 0.16 -7.20
N ASN A 44 -4.36 -0.74 -7.34
CA ASN A 44 -4.34 -1.81 -8.33
C ASN A 44 -5.58 -1.72 -9.23
N ALA A 45 -5.82 -2.71 -10.08
CA ALA A 45 -6.94 -2.66 -11.03
C ALA A 45 -8.33 -2.77 -10.37
N LYS A 46 -8.41 -3.19 -9.11
CA LYS A 46 -9.67 -3.41 -8.37
C LYS A 46 -9.90 -2.44 -7.22
N PHE A 47 -8.84 -2.04 -6.53
CA PHE A 47 -8.90 -1.35 -5.26
C PHE A 47 -7.90 -0.19 -5.17
N LEU A 48 -8.32 0.86 -4.48
CA LEU A 48 -7.55 2.01 -4.04
C LEU A 48 -7.36 1.88 -2.53
N ALA A 49 -6.12 1.73 -2.08
CA ALA A 49 -5.75 1.75 -0.67
C ALA A 49 -5.19 3.13 -0.30
N ILE A 50 -5.66 3.71 0.80
CA ILE A 50 -5.22 5.02 1.30
C ILE A 50 -5.03 4.96 2.81
N VAL A 51 -3.85 5.38 3.28
CA VAL A 51 -3.57 5.53 4.70
C VAL A 51 -4.41 6.66 5.29
N THR A 52 -5.14 6.37 6.36
CA THR A 52 -6.02 7.33 7.02
C THR A 52 -5.60 7.63 8.44
N GLU A 53 -5.87 8.86 8.88
CA GLU A 53 -5.67 9.27 10.27
C GLU A 53 -6.63 8.49 11.19
N SER A 54 -6.12 8.00 12.32
CA SER A 54 -6.93 7.34 13.35
C SER A 54 -6.44 7.73 14.74
N ALA A 55 -7.37 7.99 15.65
CA ALA A 55 -7.07 8.54 16.97
C ALA A 55 -6.39 7.56 17.95
N GLY A 56 -6.35 6.26 17.62
CA GLY A 56 -5.92 5.21 18.55
C GLY A 56 -5.15 4.06 17.90
N GLY A 57 -4.38 4.34 16.85
CA GLY A 57 -3.57 3.35 16.13
C GLY A 57 -3.44 3.68 14.64
N GLY A 58 -2.96 2.72 13.85
CA GLY A 58 -2.84 2.86 12.41
C GLY A 58 -4.04 2.28 11.67
N SER A 59 -4.54 3.02 10.68
CA SER A 59 -5.60 2.50 9.81
C SER A 59 -5.44 2.94 8.36
N PHE A 60 -6.05 2.19 7.47
CA PHE A 60 -6.17 2.57 6.07
C PHE A 60 -7.50 2.12 5.49
N LEU A 61 -7.94 2.82 4.47
CA LEU A 61 -9.13 2.49 3.69
C LEU A 61 -8.73 1.68 2.47
N VAL A 62 -9.63 0.80 2.06
CA VAL A 62 -9.56 0.09 0.78
C VAL A 62 -10.90 0.26 0.09
N ILE A 63 -10.88 0.97 -1.03
CA ILE A 63 -12.07 1.39 -1.76
C ILE A 63 -12.03 0.73 -3.14
N PRO A 64 -13.09 0.05 -3.61
CA PRO A 64 -13.17 -0.42 -4.99
C PRO A 64 -13.00 0.75 -5.97
N VAL A 65 -12.19 0.57 -7.01
CA VAL A 65 -11.93 1.64 -8.01
C VAL A 65 -13.21 2.07 -8.75
N THR A 66 -14.21 1.19 -8.78
CA THR A 66 -15.53 1.45 -9.35
C THR A 66 -16.44 2.30 -8.46
N GLN A 67 -16.11 2.45 -7.17
CA GLN A 67 -16.90 3.19 -6.17
C GLN A 67 -16.36 4.62 -6.01
N SER A 68 -16.41 5.42 -7.08
CA SER A 68 -16.04 6.83 -7.02
C SER A 68 -17.14 7.71 -6.40
N GLY A 69 -16.77 8.91 -5.96
CA GLY A 69 -17.65 9.88 -5.31
C GLY A 69 -17.28 10.12 -3.85
N ARG A 70 -18.23 10.67 -3.08
CA ARG A 70 -18.04 10.97 -1.67
C ARG A 70 -18.20 9.71 -0.83
N LEU A 71 -17.16 9.36 -0.08
CA LEU A 71 -17.16 8.22 0.82
C LEU A 71 -18.00 8.50 2.08
N ASP A 72 -18.66 7.45 2.60
CA ASP A 72 -19.33 7.51 3.89
C ASP A 72 -18.30 7.73 5.02
N PRO A 73 -18.51 8.66 5.97
CA PRO A 73 -17.63 8.81 7.13
C PRO A 73 -17.41 7.52 7.95
N HIS A 74 -18.37 6.59 7.92
CA HIS A 74 -18.31 5.29 8.61
C HIS A 74 -17.86 4.15 7.68
N TYR A 75 -17.24 4.47 6.54
CA TYR A 75 -16.77 3.45 5.61
C TYR A 75 -15.80 2.48 6.31
N PRO A 76 -15.98 1.16 6.11
CA PRO A 76 -15.14 0.15 6.73
C PRO A 76 -13.65 0.34 6.43
N LYS A 77 -12.82 0.22 7.47
CA LYS A 77 -11.36 0.40 7.37
C LYS A 77 -10.59 -0.81 7.90
N VAL A 78 -9.35 -0.93 7.47
CA VAL A 78 -8.39 -1.88 8.05
C VAL A 78 -7.72 -1.19 9.23
N CYS A 79 -7.85 -1.79 10.42
CA CYS A 79 -7.47 -1.17 11.70
C CYS A 79 -6.93 -2.18 12.73
N GLY A 80 -5.98 -3.03 12.35
CA GLY A 80 -5.28 -3.90 13.31
C GLY A 80 -3.95 -3.36 13.84
N HIS A 81 -3.34 -2.39 13.16
CA HIS A 81 -2.07 -1.83 13.59
C HIS A 81 -2.19 -0.98 14.86
N GLN A 82 -1.24 -1.16 15.78
CA GLN A 82 -1.20 -0.42 17.05
C GLN A 82 -0.51 0.95 16.91
N GLY A 83 0.29 1.12 15.86
CA GLY A 83 0.95 2.38 15.50
C GLY A 83 0.55 2.84 14.11
N ASN A 84 0.93 4.06 13.73
CA ASN A 84 0.58 4.62 12.42
C ASN A 84 1.09 3.74 11.28
N VAL A 85 0.26 3.57 10.25
CA VAL A 85 0.68 2.89 9.02
C VAL A 85 1.59 3.83 8.25
N LEU A 86 2.76 3.33 7.87
CA LEU A 86 3.81 4.11 7.22
C LEU A 86 3.85 3.88 5.71
N ASP A 87 3.61 2.65 5.26
CA ASP A 87 3.55 2.31 3.85
C ASP A 87 2.57 1.15 3.58
N ILE A 88 2.04 1.11 2.36
CA ILE A 88 1.07 0.13 1.87
C ILE A 88 1.45 -0.26 0.45
N LYS A 89 1.47 -1.56 0.16
CA LYS A 89 1.75 -2.08 -1.19
C LYS A 89 0.86 -3.27 -1.53
N TRP A 90 0.25 -3.21 -2.70
CA TRP A 90 -0.48 -4.33 -3.28
C TRP A 90 0.48 -5.40 -3.79
N ASN A 91 0.07 -6.67 -3.65
CA ASN A 91 0.79 -7.78 -4.23
C ASN A 91 0.63 -7.75 -5.77
N PRO A 92 1.73 -7.82 -6.54
CA PRO A 92 1.68 -7.75 -8.01
C PRO A 92 1.07 -8.99 -8.68
N PHE A 93 0.96 -10.11 -7.97
CA PHE A 93 0.39 -11.36 -8.48
C PHE A 93 -1.05 -11.59 -8.05
N ILE A 94 -1.44 -11.09 -6.88
CA ILE A 94 -2.76 -11.34 -6.28
C ILE A 94 -3.36 -9.99 -5.87
N GLU A 95 -4.34 -9.52 -6.63
CA GLU A 95 -4.93 -8.19 -6.47
C GLU A 95 -5.69 -7.99 -5.15
N ASN A 96 -6.10 -9.08 -4.51
CA ASN A 96 -6.82 -9.04 -3.23
C ASN A 96 -5.87 -8.97 -2.03
N ILE A 97 -4.55 -9.12 -2.23
CA ILE A 97 -3.58 -9.12 -1.14
C ILE A 97 -2.87 -7.77 -1.06
N VAL A 98 -2.87 -7.20 0.13
CA VAL A 98 -2.16 -5.97 0.44
C VAL A 98 -1.25 -6.16 1.66
N ALA A 99 -0.04 -5.63 1.59
CA ALA A 99 0.86 -5.52 2.72
C ALA A 99 0.80 -4.11 3.29
N SER A 100 0.89 -3.99 4.61
CA SER A 100 1.08 -2.72 5.31
C SER A 100 2.18 -2.84 6.34
N CYS A 101 2.88 -1.74 6.58
CA CYS A 101 3.88 -1.63 7.64
C CYS A 101 3.57 -0.46 8.56
N SER A 102 4.02 -0.56 9.81
CA SER A 102 3.64 0.39 10.85
C SER A 102 4.79 0.78 11.78
N GLU A 103 4.57 1.87 12.51
CA GLU A 103 5.36 2.29 13.66
C GLU A 103 5.40 1.26 14.80
N ASP A 104 4.44 0.31 14.84
CA ASP A 104 4.43 -0.80 15.80
C ASP A 104 5.50 -1.88 15.55
N SER A 105 6.39 -1.66 14.58
CA SER A 105 7.45 -2.59 14.17
C SER A 105 6.95 -3.89 13.52
N SER A 106 5.66 -3.96 13.17
CA SER A 106 5.06 -5.10 12.48
C SER A 106 4.84 -4.82 10.99
N VAL A 107 4.89 -5.88 10.21
CA VAL A 107 4.39 -5.92 8.84
C VAL A 107 3.21 -6.87 8.81
N ARG A 108 2.08 -6.43 8.25
CA ARG A 108 0.85 -7.21 8.22
C ARG A 108 0.40 -7.42 6.78
N ILE A 109 -0.11 -8.62 6.52
CA ILE A 109 -0.68 -9.01 5.23
C ILE A 109 -2.17 -9.15 5.40
N TRP A 110 -2.92 -8.50 4.51
CA TRP A 110 -4.36 -8.46 4.52
C TRP A 110 -4.90 -9.03 3.23
N GLU A 111 -5.99 -9.78 3.34
CA GLU A 111 -6.76 -10.22 2.19
C GLU A 111 -8.08 -9.47 2.15
N ILE A 112 -8.28 -8.77 1.05
CA ILE A 112 -9.46 -7.94 0.81
C ILE A 112 -10.50 -8.79 0.09
N PRO A 113 -11.73 -8.91 0.63
CA PRO A 113 -12.82 -9.59 -0.05
C PRO A 113 -13.13 -8.94 -1.39
N GLU A 114 -13.54 -9.72 -2.39
CA GLU A 114 -13.83 -9.20 -3.74
C GLU A 114 -14.86 -8.07 -3.77
N GLY A 115 -15.84 -8.09 -2.85
CA GLY A 115 -16.86 -7.05 -2.72
C GLY A 115 -16.42 -5.82 -1.91
N GLY A 116 -15.15 -5.71 -1.54
CA GLY A 116 -14.65 -4.71 -0.61
C GLY A 116 -14.94 -5.05 0.86
N LEU A 117 -14.55 -4.15 1.76
CA LEU A 117 -14.78 -4.35 3.20
C LEU A 117 -16.26 -4.07 3.54
N LYS A 118 -16.88 -5.02 4.25
CA LYS A 118 -18.23 -4.86 4.83
C LYS A 118 -18.22 -4.37 6.27
N ARG A 119 -17.11 -4.61 6.97
CA ARG A 119 -16.87 -4.25 8.38
C ARG A 119 -15.40 -3.93 8.56
N ASN A 120 -15.09 -3.24 9.65
CA ASN A 120 -13.69 -2.98 10.01
C ASN A 120 -12.91 -4.29 10.13
N MET A 121 -11.74 -4.32 9.52
CA MET A 121 -10.86 -5.49 9.50
C MET A 121 -9.72 -5.25 10.47
N THR A 122 -9.69 -6.02 11.55
CA THR A 122 -8.66 -5.94 12.61
C THR A 122 -7.67 -7.10 12.55
N GLU A 123 -8.09 -8.21 11.97
CA GLU A 123 -7.31 -9.45 11.88
C GLU A 123 -6.60 -9.50 10.53
N ALA A 124 -5.27 -9.60 10.59
CA ALA A 124 -4.44 -9.82 9.41
C ALA A 124 -4.36 -11.33 9.13
N VAL A 125 -4.19 -11.69 7.86
CA VAL A 125 -3.94 -13.08 7.46
C VAL A 125 -2.58 -13.55 7.98
N LEU A 126 -1.60 -12.65 7.95
CA LEU A 126 -0.27 -12.91 8.46
C LEU A 126 0.29 -11.66 9.14
N GLU A 127 0.88 -11.86 10.31
CA GLU A 127 1.61 -10.84 11.05
C GLU A 127 3.09 -11.24 11.12
N LEU A 128 3.95 -10.38 10.61
CA LEU A 128 5.38 -10.57 10.54
C LEU A 128 6.06 -9.69 11.59
N TYR A 129 6.74 -10.36 12.51
CA TYR A 129 7.53 -9.75 13.57
C TYR A 129 9.01 -10.09 13.34
N GLY A 130 9.85 -9.08 13.33
CA GLY A 130 11.29 -9.25 13.09
C GLY A 130 12.08 -7.95 13.20
N HIS A 131 11.43 -6.83 12.91
CA HIS A 131 12.02 -5.51 13.10
C HIS A 131 11.96 -5.09 14.57
N SER A 132 12.99 -4.36 14.99
CA SER A 132 13.14 -3.87 16.37
C SER A 132 12.61 -2.45 16.56
N ARG A 133 12.30 -1.77 15.44
CA ARG A 133 11.73 -0.42 15.40
C ARG A 133 10.74 -0.30 14.24
N ARG A 134 10.18 0.91 14.09
CA ARG A 134 9.24 1.26 13.02
C ARG A 134 9.73 0.80 11.64
N VAL A 135 8.84 0.13 10.93
CA VAL A 135 9.08 -0.32 9.56
C VAL A 135 8.56 0.75 8.63
N GLY A 136 9.48 1.44 7.94
CA GLY A 136 9.14 2.61 7.13
C GLY A 136 8.82 2.28 5.68
N LEU A 137 9.30 1.14 5.17
CA LEU A 137 9.20 0.80 3.76
C LEU A 137 8.92 -0.69 3.58
N ILE A 138 8.07 -1.00 2.61
CA ILE A 138 7.81 -2.36 2.14
C ILE A 138 7.76 -2.40 0.62
N GLU A 139 8.20 -3.49 0.02
CA GLU A 139 8.17 -3.67 -1.43
C GLU A 139 8.02 -5.15 -1.79
N TRP A 140 7.04 -5.48 -2.63
CA TRP A 140 6.85 -6.84 -3.12
C TRP A 140 7.87 -7.17 -4.20
N HIS A 141 8.34 -8.42 -4.23
CA HIS A 141 9.22 -8.86 -5.31
C HIS A 141 8.44 -8.92 -6.64
N PRO A 142 8.96 -8.32 -7.73
CA PRO A 142 8.20 -8.16 -8.98
C PRO A 142 8.05 -9.44 -9.79
N THR A 143 8.92 -10.44 -9.59
CA THR A 143 8.96 -11.67 -10.44
C THR A 143 8.70 -12.96 -9.67
N THR A 144 8.57 -12.91 -8.35
CA THR A 144 8.39 -14.12 -7.52
C THR A 144 7.30 -13.85 -6.51
N SER A 145 6.24 -14.63 -6.59
CA SER A 145 5.13 -14.56 -5.66
C SER A 145 5.57 -14.94 -4.25
N GLY A 146 4.99 -14.28 -3.26
CA GLY A 146 5.21 -14.61 -1.85
C GLY A 146 6.53 -14.12 -1.28
N ILE A 147 7.26 -13.22 -1.96
CA ILE A 147 8.43 -12.54 -1.39
C ILE A 147 8.09 -11.07 -1.17
N LEU A 148 8.21 -10.63 0.09
CA LEU A 148 8.06 -9.25 0.49
C LEU A 148 9.36 -8.78 1.15
N PHE A 149 9.81 -7.59 0.77
CA PHE A 149 10.90 -6.89 1.43
C PHE A 149 10.34 -5.85 2.38
N SER A 150 10.99 -5.69 3.52
CA SER A 150 10.66 -4.68 4.52
C SER A 150 11.94 -4.00 4.98
N ALA A 151 11.86 -2.75 5.41
CA ALA A 151 13.01 -2.02 5.91
C ALA A 151 12.69 -1.14 7.13
N GLU A 152 13.58 -1.24 8.13
CA GLU A 152 13.58 -0.42 9.35
C GLU A 152 14.37 0.87 9.13
N CYS A 153 13.88 1.99 9.68
CA CYS A 153 14.64 3.24 9.71
C CYS A 153 15.48 3.34 10.99
N LYS A 154 16.80 3.15 10.88
CA LYS A 154 17.77 3.50 11.94
C LYS A 154 18.35 4.88 11.67
N SER A 155 18.59 5.65 12.73
CA SER A 155 19.04 7.05 12.73
C SER A 155 20.45 7.30 12.14
N THR A 156 21.00 6.40 11.33
CA THR A 156 22.29 6.58 10.65
C THR A 156 22.38 5.65 9.44
N ASN A 157 22.16 6.18 8.23
CA ASN A 157 22.58 5.65 6.92
C ASN A 157 22.70 4.11 6.74
N SER A 158 21.78 3.32 7.27
CA SER A 158 21.72 1.88 7.00
C SER A 158 20.28 1.43 6.79
N LEU A 159 19.87 1.35 5.52
CA LEU A 159 18.85 0.40 5.10
C LEU A 159 19.42 -0.99 5.33
N ARG A 160 19.10 -1.62 6.46
CA ARG A 160 19.45 -3.02 6.72
C ARG A 160 18.34 -3.70 7.47
N TRP A 161 17.69 -4.63 6.77
CA TRP A 161 17.19 -5.96 7.16
C TRP A 161 16.15 -6.32 6.11
N MET A 162 16.60 -6.86 4.98
CA MET A 162 15.68 -7.38 3.97
C MET A 162 15.33 -8.82 4.36
N ASP A 163 14.33 -8.96 5.24
CA ASP A 163 13.86 -10.29 5.59
C ASP A 163 13.04 -10.84 4.42
N ARG A 164 13.37 -12.07 3.99
CA ARG A 164 12.65 -12.77 2.94
C ARG A 164 11.60 -13.63 3.63
N HIS A 165 10.42 -13.08 3.80
CA HIS A 165 9.29 -13.88 4.25
C HIS A 165 8.69 -14.61 3.07
N TYR A 166 8.75 -15.95 3.08
CA TYR A 166 8.01 -16.80 2.16
C TYR A 166 6.55 -16.84 2.61
N ILE A 167 5.72 -16.04 1.98
CA ILE A 167 4.27 -16.07 2.17
C ILE A 167 3.75 -17.10 1.18
N ASN A 168 3.21 -18.22 1.68
CA ASN A 168 2.81 -19.34 0.83
C ASN A 168 1.28 -19.39 0.78
N PRO A 169 0.62 -18.74 -0.22
CA PRO A 169 -0.83 -18.50 -0.19
C PRO A 169 -1.65 -19.80 -0.12
N LEU A 170 -1.08 -20.92 -0.57
CA LEU A 170 -1.74 -22.22 -0.63
C LEU A 170 -1.51 -23.11 0.60
N ARG A 171 -0.44 -22.88 1.37
CA ARG A 171 -0.11 -23.71 2.56
C ARG A 171 -0.66 -23.11 3.84
N ASP A 172 -0.61 -21.79 3.97
CA ASP A 172 -1.03 -21.08 5.18
C ASP A 172 -2.57 -20.97 5.28
N TRP A 173 -3.28 -21.19 4.17
CA TRP A 173 -4.76 -21.17 4.08
C TRP A 173 -5.44 -22.46 4.55
N LYS A 174 -4.70 -23.55 4.74
CA LYS A 174 -5.25 -24.89 5.06
C LYS A 174 -5.13 -25.28 6.55
N SER A 175 -4.65 -24.38 7.41
CA SER A 175 -4.36 -24.65 8.83
C SER A 175 -5.20 -23.81 9.81
N GLY A 176 -6.46 -23.55 9.48
CA GLY A 176 -7.47 -22.98 10.37
C GLY A 176 -8.79 -23.73 10.26
#